data_AF-A0A9X2YBB8-F1
#
_entry.id   AF-A0A9X2YBB8-F1
#
_cell.length_a   1.000
_cell.length_b   1.000
_cell.length_c   1.000
_cell.angle_alpha   90.00
_cell.angle_beta   90.00
_cell.angle_gamma   90.00
#
_symmetry.space_group_name_H-M   'P 1'
#
loop_
_entity.id
_entity.type
_entity.pdbx_description
1 polymer ?
#
loop_
_entity_poly.entity_id
_entity_poly.type
_entity_poly.pdbx_seq_one_letter_code
_entity_poly.pdbx_strand_id
1 'polypeptide(L)'
;RAARRLPPWGSAAREPMAALAASERGLVSLLGVMERGRLLPADELYDLRAAAERTAATMAATATEVVSMERTMGSAPQSRPHLAPTIAAFSAQLDRGARQYNEMVSAAAQLVSAANSGTMSSSPMTQRRYRDELTSATDRLTGWAQAFDELGRLRA
;
A
#
# COMPACT_ATOMS: atom_id res chain seq x y z
N ARG A 1 -15.72 -2.33 7.72
CA ARG A 1 -14.26 -2.16 7.62
C ARG A 1 -13.92 -0.88 8.36
N ALA A 2 -13.24 -0.95 9.52
CA ALA A 2 -12.94 0.25 10.31
C ALA A 2 -11.99 1.15 9.50
N ALA A 3 -12.30 2.45 9.40
CA ALA A 3 -11.36 3.40 8.86
C ALA A 3 -10.07 3.33 9.71
N ARG A 4 -8.90 3.07 9.08
CA ARG A 4 -7.65 3.01 9.84
C ARG A 4 -7.45 4.34 10.54
N ARG A 5 -7.25 4.27 11.86
CA ARG A 5 -6.98 5.46 12.66
C ARG A 5 -5.63 6.02 12.25
N LEU A 6 -5.62 7.26 11.77
CA LEU A 6 -4.39 7.91 11.37
C LEU A 6 -3.47 8.15 12.58
N PRO A 7 -2.14 8.10 12.39
CA PRO A 7 -1.18 8.53 13.41
C PRO A 7 -1.49 9.95 13.92
N PRO A 8 -1.14 10.28 15.18
CA PRO A 8 -1.41 11.59 15.76
C PRO A 8 -0.79 12.73 14.94
N TRP A 9 -1.32 13.94 15.11
CA TRP A 9 -0.75 15.13 14.51
C TRP A 9 0.71 15.34 14.96
N GLY A 10 1.59 15.65 14.02
CA GLY A 10 3.03 15.79 14.26
C GLY A 10 3.84 14.49 14.13
N SER A 11 3.21 13.34 13.95
CA SER A 11 3.91 12.08 13.67
C SER A 11 4.42 12.04 12.23
N ALA A 12 5.66 11.58 12.05
CA ALA A 12 6.28 11.39 10.74
C ALA A 12 5.57 10.28 9.92
N ALA A 13 4.88 9.35 10.58
CA ALA A 13 4.09 8.31 9.90
C ALA A 13 2.73 8.81 9.39
N ARG A 14 2.30 10.02 9.75
CA ARG A 14 0.93 10.49 9.46
C ARG A 14 0.66 10.67 7.97
N GLU A 15 1.55 11.36 7.26
CA GLU A 15 1.42 11.61 5.82
C GLU A 15 1.37 10.32 5.00
N PRO A 16 2.31 9.37 5.12
CA PRO A 16 2.26 8.15 4.32
C PRO A 16 1.03 7.30 4.62
N MET A 17 0.56 7.27 5.87
CA MET A 17 -0.67 6.56 6.23
C MET A 17 -1.93 7.25 5.70
N ALA A 18 -1.92 8.58 5.58
CA ALA A 18 -3.01 9.32 4.95
C ALA A 18 -3.08 9.05 3.44
N ALA A 19 -1.94 9.02 2.76
CA ALA A 19 -1.85 8.65 1.35
C ALA A 19 -2.34 7.22 1.11
N LEU A 20 -1.88 6.25 1.93
CA LEU A 20 -2.36 4.86 1.88
C LEU A 20 -3.88 4.77 2.04
N ALA A 21 -4.45 5.46 3.05
CA ALA A 21 -5.89 5.45 3.29
C ALA A 21 -6.70 6.05 2.13
N ALA A 22 -6.14 7.03 1.40
CA ALA A 22 -6.77 7.56 0.20
C ALA A 22 -6.76 6.54 -0.94
N SER A 23 -5.62 5.90 -1.21
CA SER A 23 -5.49 4.88 -2.25
C SER A 23 -6.34 3.63 -1.95
N GLU A 24 -6.50 3.23 -0.69
CA GLU A 24 -7.39 2.13 -0.30
C GLU A 24 -8.85 2.37 -0.66
N ARG A 25 -9.35 3.59 -0.46
CA ARG A 25 -10.72 3.94 -0.86
C ARG A 25 -10.88 3.84 -2.37
N GLY A 26 -9.87 4.30 -3.12
CA GLY A 26 -9.81 4.12 -4.57
C GLY A 26 -9.85 2.65 -4.97
N LEU A 27 -9.01 1.82 -4.33
CA LEU A 27 -8.95 0.38 -4.62
C LEU A 27 -10.28 -0.33 -4.37
N VAL A 28 -10.96 -0.05 -3.24
CA VAL A 28 -12.26 -0.66 -2.94
C VAL A 28 -13.29 -0.36 -4.04
N SER A 29 -13.29 0.87 -4.56
CA SER A 29 -14.15 1.24 -5.68
C SER A 29 -13.79 0.45 -6.95
N LEU A 30 -12.48 0.39 -7.28
CA LEU A 30 -11.98 -0.30 -8.47
C LEU A 30 -12.23 -1.82 -8.42
N LEU A 31 -12.04 -2.47 -7.28
CA LEU A 31 -12.33 -3.89 -7.08
C LEU A 31 -13.79 -4.19 -7.40
N GLY A 32 -14.73 -3.37 -6.92
CA GLY A 32 -16.15 -3.54 -7.22
C GLY A 32 -16.48 -3.36 -8.71
N VAL A 33 -15.75 -2.49 -9.43
CA VAL A 33 -15.90 -2.33 -10.88
C VAL A 33 -15.31 -3.53 -11.63
N MET A 34 -14.11 -3.99 -11.27
CA MET A 34 -13.46 -5.15 -11.88
C MET A 34 -14.27 -6.43 -11.70
N GLU A 35 -14.85 -6.65 -10.52
CA GLU A 35 -15.72 -7.79 -10.22
C GLU A 35 -16.98 -7.80 -11.10
N ARG A 36 -17.70 -6.67 -11.15
CA ARG A 36 -18.91 -6.54 -11.99
C ARG A 36 -18.61 -6.66 -13.48
N GLY A 37 -17.50 -6.07 -13.92
CA GLY A 37 -17.05 -6.10 -15.31
C GLY A 37 -16.37 -7.42 -15.72
N ARG A 38 -16.14 -8.34 -14.78
CA ARG A 38 -15.37 -9.58 -15.00
C ARG A 38 -14.01 -9.33 -15.66
N LEU A 39 -13.35 -8.25 -15.25
CA LEU A 39 -12.11 -7.77 -15.88
C LEU A 39 -10.90 -8.64 -15.54
N LEU A 40 -10.97 -9.38 -14.44
CA LEU A 40 -9.98 -10.36 -13.97
C LEU A 40 -10.69 -11.66 -13.58
N PRO A 41 -10.00 -12.81 -13.67
CA PRO A 41 -10.37 -14.04 -12.97
C PRO A 41 -10.59 -13.80 -11.47
N ALA A 42 -11.45 -14.62 -10.86
CA ALA A 42 -11.84 -14.43 -9.45
C ALA A 42 -10.67 -14.65 -8.47
N ASP A 43 -9.79 -15.58 -8.80
CA ASP A 43 -8.53 -15.87 -8.10
C ASP A 43 -7.55 -14.68 -8.19
N GLU A 44 -7.30 -14.14 -9.39
CA GLU A 44 -6.45 -12.95 -9.56
C GLU A 44 -6.99 -11.74 -8.77
N LEU A 45 -8.32 -11.54 -8.77
CA LEU A 45 -8.95 -10.45 -8.03
C LEU A 45 -8.84 -10.67 -6.50
N TYR A 46 -8.96 -11.92 -6.05
CA TYR A 46 -8.76 -12.30 -4.66
C TYR A 46 -7.31 -12.05 -4.22
N ASP A 47 -6.34 -12.46 -5.03
CA ASP A 47 -4.91 -12.30 -4.73
C ASP A 47 -4.52 -10.82 -4.69
N LEU A 48 -5.01 -10.00 -5.63
CA LEU A 48 -4.85 -8.55 -5.61
C LEU A 48 -5.36 -7.95 -4.30
N ARG A 49 -6.58 -8.34 -3.87
CA ARG A 49 -7.17 -7.87 -2.63
C ARG A 49 -6.37 -8.33 -1.41
N ALA A 50 -5.94 -9.59 -1.37
CA ALA A 50 -5.18 -10.17 -0.27
C ALA A 50 -3.79 -9.50 -0.14
N ALA A 51 -3.10 -9.27 -1.25
CA ALA A 51 -1.83 -8.55 -1.30
C ALA A 51 -2.00 -7.13 -0.76
N ALA A 52 -2.99 -6.39 -1.27
CA ALA A 52 -3.28 -5.04 -0.81
C ALA A 52 -3.63 -4.98 0.68
N GLU A 53 -4.44 -5.92 1.17
CA GLU A 53 -4.80 -6.01 2.59
C GLU A 53 -3.61 -6.30 3.48
N ARG A 54 -2.75 -7.25 3.09
CA ARG A 54 -1.54 -7.59 3.83
C ARG A 54 -0.57 -6.41 3.90
N THR A 55 -0.24 -5.80 2.77
CA THR A 55 0.70 -4.66 2.75
C THR A 55 0.22 -3.51 3.62
N ALA A 56 -1.07 -3.19 3.51
CA ALA A 56 -1.64 -2.09 4.27
C ALA A 56 -1.73 -2.39 5.78
N ALA A 57 -1.88 -3.66 6.17
CA ALA A 57 -1.76 -4.09 7.57
C ALA A 57 -0.33 -3.98 8.10
N THR A 58 0.66 -4.45 7.33
CA THR A 58 2.07 -4.36 7.72
C THR A 58 2.53 -2.90 7.86
N MET A 59 2.13 -2.02 6.94
CA MET A 59 2.41 -0.58 7.04
C MET A 59 1.78 0.05 8.30
N ALA A 60 0.55 -0.35 8.66
CA ALA A 60 -0.10 0.15 9.87
C ALA A 60 0.62 -0.30 11.16
N ALA A 61 1.17 -1.52 11.18
CA ALA A 61 2.01 -1.99 12.27
C ALA A 61 3.30 -1.16 12.39
N THR A 62 4.02 -0.93 11.29
CA THR A 62 5.21 -0.08 11.27
C THR A 62 4.91 1.36 11.70
N ALA A 63 3.79 1.95 11.24
CA ALA A 63 3.38 3.27 11.69
C ALA A 63 3.12 3.33 13.20
N THR A 64 2.54 2.28 13.79
CA THR A 64 2.31 2.20 15.24
C THR A 64 3.64 2.19 16.01
N GLU A 65 4.66 1.52 15.48
CA GLU A 65 6.00 1.52 16.08
C GLU A 65 6.69 2.89 15.98
N VAL A 66 6.60 3.56 14.83
CA VAL A 66 7.12 4.93 14.67
C VAL A 66 6.52 5.84 15.75
N VAL A 67 5.20 5.80 15.93
CA VAL A 67 4.53 6.60 16.97
C VAL A 67 4.99 6.17 18.38
N SER A 68 5.27 4.88 18.61
CA SER A 68 5.82 4.41 19.89
C SER A 68 7.20 5.02 20.18
N MET A 69 8.11 5.00 19.19
CA MET A 69 9.44 5.60 19.33
C MET A 69 9.39 7.13 19.49
N GLU A 70 8.49 7.81 18.76
CA GLU A 70 8.26 9.25 18.90
C GLU A 70 7.80 9.62 20.31
N ARG A 71 6.90 8.82 20.92
CA ARG A 71 6.48 9.01 22.31
C ARG A 71 7.66 8.83 23.27
N THR A 72 8.49 7.80 23.06
CA THR A 72 9.70 7.55 23.86
C THR A 72 10.70 8.72 23.76
N MET A 73 10.89 9.31 22.58
CA MET A 73 11.70 10.52 22.41
C MET A 73 11.15 11.76 23.14
N GLY A 74 9.83 11.81 23.32
CA GLY A 74 9.16 12.85 24.10
C GLY A 74 9.40 12.71 25.60
N SER A 75 9.30 11.48 26.13
CA SER A 75 9.46 11.19 27.56
C SER A 75 10.91 11.00 28.02
N ALA A 76 11.82 10.63 27.11
CA ALA A 76 13.23 10.34 27.40
C ALA A 76 14.15 11.05 26.40
N PRO A 77 14.45 12.35 26.58
CA PRO A 77 15.26 13.15 25.65
C PRO A 77 16.64 12.57 25.32
N GLN A 78 17.24 11.82 26.24
CA GLN A 78 18.51 11.13 26.07
C GLN A 78 18.48 10.02 25.02
N SER A 79 17.30 9.49 24.66
CA SER A 79 17.15 8.45 23.63
C SER A 79 17.10 9.00 22.20
N ARG A 80 16.94 10.32 22.05
CA ARG A 80 16.84 11.00 20.74
C ARG A 80 17.95 10.67 19.73
N PRO A 81 19.25 10.70 20.07
CA PRO A 81 20.31 10.42 19.09
C PRO A 81 20.24 8.98 18.54
N HIS A 82 19.65 8.04 19.28
CA HIS A 82 19.51 6.65 18.85
C HIS A 82 18.19 6.38 18.12
N LEU A 83 17.10 7.09 18.48
CA LEU A 83 15.77 6.88 17.90
C LEU A 83 15.51 7.70 16.63
N ALA A 84 16.08 8.92 16.53
CA ALA A 84 15.80 9.80 15.39
C ALA A 84 16.18 9.19 14.03
N PRO A 85 17.36 8.55 13.85
CA PRO A 85 17.70 7.90 12.58
C PRO A 85 16.75 6.74 12.24
N THR A 86 16.37 5.96 13.24
CA THR A 86 15.46 4.81 13.09
C THR A 86 14.06 5.25 12.68
N ILE A 87 13.51 6.29 13.32
CA ILE A 87 12.22 6.89 12.93
C ILE A 87 12.27 7.44 11.51
N ALA A 88 13.36 8.14 11.14
CA ALA A 88 13.52 8.67 9.80
C ALA A 88 13.55 7.56 8.73
N ALA A 89 14.29 6.48 9.00
CA ALA A 89 14.37 5.33 8.10
C ALA A 89 12.99 4.66 7.90
N PHE A 90 12.25 4.43 8.99
CA PHE A 90 10.90 3.85 8.89
C PHE A 90 9.90 4.78 8.22
N SER A 91 9.97 6.08 8.47
CA SER A 91 9.09 7.06 7.83
C SER A 91 9.34 7.12 6.32
N ALA A 92 10.60 7.11 5.89
CA ALA A 92 10.97 7.01 4.49
C ALA A 92 10.54 5.68 3.84
N GLN A 93 10.54 4.59 4.62
CA GLN A 93 10.02 3.31 4.15
C GLN A 93 8.50 3.34 3.99
N LEU A 94 7.77 3.94 4.93
CA LEU A 94 6.32 4.12 4.85
C LEU A 94 5.92 4.96 3.63
N ASP A 95 6.65 6.04 3.34
CA ASP A 95 6.42 6.86 2.13
C ASP A 95 6.58 6.03 0.84
N ARG A 96 7.68 5.27 0.73
CA ARG A 96 7.89 4.37 -0.40
C ARG A 96 6.80 3.30 -0.53
N GLY A 97 6.39 2.70 0.59
CA GLY A 97 5.28 1.73 0.61
C GLY A 97 3.96 2.33 0.15
N ALA A 98 3.64 3.55 0.59
CA ALA A 98 2.43 4.26 0.18
C ALA A 98 2.43 4.56 -1.32
N ARG A 99 3.58 4.97 -1.88
CA ARG A 99 3.74 5.17 -3.33
C ARG A 99 3.55 3.87 -4.11
N GLN A 100 4.17 2.77 -3.69
CA GLN A 100 4.02 1.47 -4.35
C GLN A 100 2.57 0.97 -4.33
N TYR A 101 1.87 1.17 -3.21
CA TYR A 101 0.45 0.88 -3.12
C TYR A 101 -0.35 1.72 -4.11
N ASN A 102 -0.08 3.02 -4.19
CA ASN A 102 -0.75 3.91 -5.13
C ASN A 102 -0.46 3.57 -6.60
N GLU A 103 0.75 3.13 -6.94
CA GLU A 103 1.09 2.64 -8.28
C GLU A 103 0.23 1.43 -8.67
N MET A 104 0.07 0.45 -7.78
CA MET A 104 -0.82 -0.69 -8.01
C MET A 104 -2.28 -0.25 -8.19
N VAL A 105 -2.78 0.67 -7.37
CA VAL A 105 -4.13 1.23 -7.53
C VAL A 105 -4.27 1.97 -8.87
N SER A 106 -3.22 2.66 -9.31
CA SER A 106 -3.20 3.37 -10.60
C SER A 106 -3.22 2.38 -11.77
N ALA A 107 -2.47 1.27 -11.70
CA ALA A 107 -2.51 0.22 -12.70
C ALA A 107 -3.92 -0.42 -12.79
N ALA A 108 -4.57 -0.68 -11.65
CA ALA A 108 -5.94 -1.15 -11.62
C ALA A 108 -6.93 -0.14 -12.23
N ALA A 109 -6.74 1.16 -11.97
CA ALA A 109 -7.54 2.21 -12.57
C ALA A 109 -7.37 2.30 -14.09
N GLN A 110 -6.14 2.13 -14.60
CA GLN A 110 -5.86 2.08 -16.03
C GLN A 110 -6.52 0.88 -16.70
N LEU A 111 -6.48 -0.31 -16.08
CA LEU A 111 -7.19 -1.49 -16.57
C LEU A 111 -8.70 -1.24 -16.68
N VAL A 112 -9.32 -0.68 -15.63
CA VAL A 112 -10.75 -0.34 -15.61
C VAL A 112 -11.08 0.72 -16.68
N SER A 113 -10.24 1.76 -16.81
CA SER A 113 -10.42 2.82 -17.80
C SER A 113 -10.34 2.29 -19.24
N ALA A 114 -9.38 1.41 -19.51
CA ALA A 114 -9.23 0.78 -20.82
C ALA A 114 -10.41 -0.13 -21.17
N ALA A 115 -10.98 -0.83 -20.18
CA ALA A 115 -12.18 -1.63 -20.35
C ALA A 115 -13.40 -0.77 -20.71
N ASN A 116 -13.60 0.34 -19.98
CA ASN A 116 -14.73 1.24 -20.17
C ASN A 116 -14.64 2.06 -21.48
N SER A 117 -13.42 2.38 -21.93
CA SER A 117 -13.19 3.17 -23.15
C SER A 117 -13.27 2.34 -24.44
N GLY A 118 -13.51 1.02 -24.35
CA GLY A 118 -13.47 0.10 -25.50
C GLY A 118 -12.07 -0.19 -26.03
N THR A 119 -11.02 0.42 -25.46
CA THR A 119 -9.61 0.24 -25.84
C THR A 119 -9.13 -1.20 -25.64
N MET A 120 -9.72 -1.97 -24.72
CA MET A 120 -9.43 -3.41 -24.62
C MET A 120 -9.95 -4.21 -25.81
N SER A 121 -11.04 -3.74 -26.45
CA SER A 121 -11.64 -4.41 -27.61
C SER A 121 -10.90 -4.13 -28.92
N SER A 122 -9.97 -3.16 -28.93
CA SER A 122 -9.21 -2.80 -30.14
C SER A 122 -8.05 -3.73 -30.44
N SER A 123 -7.48 -4.41 -29.43
CA SER A 123 -6.48 -5.46 -29.63
C SER A 123 -6.28 -6.33 -28.38
N PRO A 124 -6.23 -7.68 -28.53
CA PRO A 124 -5.87 -8.60 -27.44
C PRO A 124 -4.51 -8.28 -26.79
N MET A 125 -3.58 -7.66 -27.52
CA MET A 125 -2.27 -7.25 -26.96
C MET A 125 -2.39 -6.13 -25.93
N THR A 126 -3.28 -5.16 -26.16
CA THR A 126 -3.50 -4.04 -25.24
C THR A 126 -4.09 -4.53 -23.91
N GLN A 127 -5.01 -5.49 -23.98
CA GLN A 127 -5.55 -6.14 -22.79
C GLN A 127 -4.48 -6.87 -21.98
N ARG A 128 -3.60 -7.63 -22.64
CA ARG A 128 -2.49 -8.33 -21.96
C ARG A 128 -1.56 -7.34 -21.25
N ARG A 129 -1.18 -6.24 -21.92
CA ARG A 129 -0.31 -5.21 -21.35
C ARG A 129 -0.83 -4.65 -20.02
N TYR A 130 -2.11 -4.26 -19.95
CA TYR A 130 -2.67 -3.71 -18.71
C TYR A 130 -2.79 -4.75 -17.60
N ARG A 131 -3.04 -6.01 -17.94
CA ARG A 131 -3.02 -7.11 -16.97
C ARG A 131 -1.61 -7.38 -16.46
N ASP A 132 -0.62 -7.48 -17.34
CA ASP A 132 0.78 -7.70 -16.99
C ASP A 132 1.32 -6.57 -16.09
N GLU A 133 0.93 -5.32 -16.36
CA GLU A 133 1.28 -4.17 -15.53
C GLU A 133 0.66 -4.25 -14.13
N LEU A 134 -0.61 -4.64 -14.03
CA LEU A 134 -1.28 -4.85 -12.74
C LEU A 134 -0.66 -6.00 -11.95
N THR A 135 -0.36 -7.12 -12.61
CA THR A 135 0.32 -8.27 -11.99
C THR A 135 1.69 -7.86 -11.48
N SER A 136 2.51 -7.19 -12.31
CA SER A 136 3.82 -6.68 -11.90
C SER A 136 3.75 -5.69 -10.74
N ALA A 137 2.73 -4.82 -10.69
CA ALA A 137 2.52 -3.93 -9.56
C ALA A 137 2.12 -4.68 -8.28
N THR A 138 1.31 -5.73 -8.40
CA THR A 138 0.87 -6.59 -7.29
C THR A 138 2.04 -7.42 -6.73
N ASP A 139 2.89 -7.96 -7.61
CA ASP A 139 4.10 -8.69 -7.22
C ASP A 139 5.09 -7.78 -6.47
N ARG A 140 5.32 -6.57 -7.00
CA ARG A 140 6.13 -5.56 -6.30
C ARG A 140 5.55 -5.21 -4.94
N LEU A 141 4.23 -5.06 -4.84
CA LEU A 141 3.56 -4.76 -3.58
C LEU A 141 3.71 -5.91 -2.56
N THR A 142 3.64 -7.15 -3.03
CA THR A 142 3.81 -8.36 -2.21
C THR A 142 5.25 -8.50 -1.72
N GLY A 143 6.23 -8.31 -2.61
CA GLY A 143 7.65 -8.29 -2.23
C GLY A 143 7.96 -7.19 -1.21
N TRP A 144 7.31 -6.04 -1.34
CA TRP A 144 7.40 -4.98 -0.34
C TRP A 144 6.83 -5.39 1.02
N ALA A 145 5.63 -6.00 1.07
CA ALA A 145 5.04 -6.47 2.32
C ALA A 145 5.96 -7.46 3.04
N GLN A 146 6.55 -8.41 2.30
CA GLN A 146 7.51 -9.36 2.84
C GLN A 146 8.77 -8.68 3.39
N ALA A 147 9.29 -7.66 2.70
CA ALA A 147 10.44 -6.89 3.19
C ALA A 147 10.13 -6.16 4.51
N PHE A 148 8.92 -5.64 4.70
CA PHE A 148 8.52 -5.04 5.97
C PHE A 148 8.33 -6.07 7.08
N ASP A 149 7.76 -7.24 6.78
CA ASP A 149 7.61 -8.34 7.75
C ASP A 149 8.98 -8.80 8.25
N GLU A 150 9.98 -8.89 7.37
CA GLU A 150 11.35 -9.24 7.75
C GLU A 150 11.99 -8.21 8.67
N LEU A 151 11.82 -6.91 8.37
CA LEU A 151 12.22 -5.86 9.31
C LEU A 151 11.50 -6.01 10.64
N GLY A 152 10.23 -6.43 10.64
CA GLY A 152 9.42 -6.71 11.83
C GLY A 152 10.01 -7.80 12.71
N ARG A 153 10.52 -8.86 12.08
CA ARG A 153 11.14 -10.00 12.79
C ARG A 153 12.49 -9.67 13.38
N LEU A 154 13.29 -8.85 12.71
CA LEU A 154 14.58 -8.37 13.24
C LEU A 154 14.43 -7.51 14.51
N ARG A 155 13.19 -7.13 14.87
CA ARG A 155 12.84 -6.34 16.06
C ARG A 155 12.34 -7.19 17.25
N ALA A 156 12.10 -8.49 17.06
CA ALA A 156 11.53 -9.42 18.06
C ALA A 156 12.62 -10.25 18.75
#